data_AF-A0A3B3SSS7-F1
#
_entry.id   AF-A0A3B3SSS7-F1
#
_cell.length_a   1.000
_cell.length_b   1.000
_cell.length_c   1.000
_cell.angle_alpha   90.00
_cell.angle_beta   90.00
_cell.angle_gamma   90.00
#
_symmetry.space_group_name_H-M   'P 1'
#
loop_
_entity.id
_entity.type
_entity.pdbx_description
1 polymer ?
#
loop_
_entity_poly.entity_id
_entity_poly.type
_entity_poly.pdbx_seq_one_letter_code
_entity_poly.pdbx_strand_id
1 'polypeptide(L)'
;MSVPRSPSAASPIQICRVMRPDDANIVGNVHGGTILKMIEEAGGIISTRHCNTQPGDRCVAALARVERTDFLYPMFIGEVAHVSAEITYTSKHSVEVQVNVLAENILTGVTMKLMDEVAGIVAARHCKTNIVTASVDAINFHRKIKKGCILTVSGRMTFTSKKSMEIEVFVDADNLVEADKGNYRAVTAFFTYISLDKEGKPLPVPPLKLENEEEQKRSEEGEARYLQNKAKRLSEKEQQK
;
A
#
# COMPACT_ATOMS: atom_id res chain seq x y z
N MET A 1 12.67 34.61 37.36
CA MET A 1 13.26 34.10 36.11
C MET A 1 12.27 33.11 35.52
N SER A 2 11.60 33.47 34.44
CA SER A 2 10.61 32.63 33.78
C SER A 2 11.31 31.57 32.94
N VAL A 3 10.97 30.30 33.19
CA VAL A 3 11.39 29.15 32.37
C VAL A 3 10.93 29.39 30.92
N PRO A 4 11.78 29.20 29.90
CA PRO A 4 11.34 29.32 28.51
C PRO A 4 10.29 28.23 28.24
N ARG A 5 9.12 28.62 27.72
CA ARG A 5 8.15 27.67 27.18
C ARG A 5 8.82 26.89 26.05
N SER A 6 8.69 25.56 26.06
CA SER A 6 9.07 24.72 24.93
C SER A 6 8.38 25.23 23.65
N PRO A 7 9.08 25.34 22.50
CA PRO A 7 8.43 25.64 21.24
C PRO A 7 7.45 24.50 20.96
N SER A 8 6.21 24.79 20.54
CA SER A 8 5.32 23.75 20.05
C SER A 8 6.02 23.03 18.90
N ALA A 9 6.17 21.70 18.99
CA ALA A 9 6.75 20.90 17.92
C ALA A 9 6.06 21.28 16.59
N ALA A 10 6.84 21.74 15.61
CA ALA A 10 6.29 22.05 14.30
C ALA A 10 5.67 20.76 13.75
N SER A 11 4.42 20.84 13.26
CA SER A 11 3.76 19.67 12.72
C SER A 11 4.58 19.12 11.54
N PRO A 12 4.80 17.79 11.48
CA PRO A 12 5.50 17.19 10.36
C PRO A 12 4.76 17.51 9.07
N ILE A 13 5.52 17.70 8.00
CA ILE A 13 4.94 17.93 6.67
C ILE A 13 5.03 16.68 5.83
N GLN A 14 4.09 16.56 4.89
CA GLN A 14 4.19 15.61 3.80
C GLN A 14 4.00 16.29 2.46
N ILE A 15 4.86 15.92 1.51
CA ILE A 15 4.71 16.23 0.09
C ILE A 15 4.56 14.90 -0.63
N CYS A 16 3.46 14.74 -1.36
CA CYS A 16 3.20 13.56 -2.16
C CYS A 16 3.08 13.95 -3.63
N ARG A 17 3.84 13.29 -4.52
CA ARG A 17 3.82 13.59 -5.95
C ARG A 17 4.00 12.33 -6.78
N VAL A 18 3.18 12.16 -7.83
CA VAL A 18 3.38 11.11 -8.84
C VAL A 18 4.58 11.48 -9.72
N MET A 19 5.49 10.54 -9.93
CA MET A 19 6.68 10.71 -10.77
C MET A 19 6.31 10.61 -12.25
N ARG A 20 6.64 11.66 -13.01
CA ARG A 20 6.29 11.82 -14.43
C ARG A 20 7.46 11.42 -15.34
N PRO A 21 7.23 11.23 -16.65
CA PRO A 21 8.32 10.98 -17.60
C PRO A 21 9.44 12.02 -17.54
N ASP A 22 9.11 13.30 -17.36
CA ASP A 22 10.10 14.39 -17.26
C ASP A 22 10.98 14.30 -16.00
N ASP A 23 10.56 13.53 -14.99
CA ASP A 23 11.30 13.35 -13.73
C ASP A 23 12.38 12.29 -13.84
N ALA A 24 12.44 11.53 -14.94
CA ALA A 24 13.17 10.28 -15.07
C ALA A 24 13.95 10.17 -16.39
N ASN A 25 14.92 9.25 -16.41
CA ASN A 25 15.72 8.98 -17.60
C ASN A 25 14.96 8.07 -18.60
N ILE A 26 15.58 7.81 -19.75
CA ILE A 26 14.98 7.01 -20.85
C ILE A 26 14.58 5.58 -20.46
N VAL A 27 15.16 5.01 -19.40
CA VAL A 27 14.82 3.67 -18.89
C VAL A 27 13.81 3.70 -17.75
N GLY A 28 13.35 4.89 -17.35
CA GLY A 28 12.28 5.09 -16.38
C GLY A 28 12.71 5.24 -14.93
N ASN A 29 14.00 5.38 -14.65
CA ASN A 29 14.49 5.68 -13.30
C ASN A 29 14.40 7.19 -13.04
N VAL A 30 13.76 7.57 -11.93
CA VAL A 30 13.69 8.96 -11.48
C VAL A 30 15.09 9.49 -11.21
N HIS A 31 15.38 10.69 -11.70
CA HIS A 31 16.67 11.32 -11.50
C HIS A 31 16.88 11.65 -10.01
N GLY A 32 18.08 11.37 -9.49
CA GLY A 32 18.43 11.72 -8.11
C GLY A 32 18.27 13.22 -7.83
N GLY A 33 18.56 14.08 -8.82
CA GLY A 33 18.33 15.53 -8.71
C GLY A 33 16.86 15.91 -8.48
N THR A 34 15.91 15.17 -9.06
CA THR A 34 14.47 15.35 -8.82
C THR A 34 14.13 15.03 -7.37
N ILE A 35 14.67 13.94 -6.83
CA ILE A 35 14.46 13.54 -5.43
C ILE A 35 15.08 14.55 -4.47
N LEU A 36 16.32 14.99 -4.73
CA LEU A 36 17.00 16.03 -3.94
C LEU A 36 16.23 17.34 -3.93
N LYS A 37 15.67 17.75 -5.06
CA LYS A 37 14.82 18.94 -5.14
C LYS A 37 13.58 18.82 -4.24
N MET A 38 12.91 17.66 -4.24
CA MET A 38 11.76 17.46 -3.35
C MET A 38 12.17 17.44 -1.87
N ILE A 39 13.35 16.92 -1.55
CA ILE A 39 13.92 16.96 -0.18
C ILE A 39 14.15 18.42 0.25
N GLU A 40 14.75 19.23 -0.61
CA GLU A 40 14.99 20.66 -0.36
C GLU A 40 13.68 21.43 -0.22
N GLU A 41 12.68 21.19 -1.08
CA GLU A 41 11.35 21.80 -0.98
C GLU A 41 10.69 21.48 0.36
N ALA A 42 10.72 20.21 0.78
CA ALA A 42 10.19 19.80 2.07
C ALA A 42 10.91 20.49 3.25
N GLY A 43 12.24 20.44 3.25
CA GLY A 43 13.06 21.11 4.26
C GLY A 43 12.78 22.62 4.33
N GLY A 44 12.77 23.30 3.19
CA GLY A 44 12.49 24.72 3.09
C GLY A 44 11.11 25.10 3.62
N ILE A 45 10.08 24.31 3.32
CA ILE A 45 8.71 24.55 3.80
C ILE A 45 8.63 24.43 5.33
N ILE A 46 9.13 23.32 5.90
CA ILE A 46 9.00 23.09 7.34
C ILE A 46 9.86 24.08 8.15
N SER A 47 11.09 24.35 7.70
CA SER A 47 11.98 25.33 8.34
C SER A 47 11.42 26.74 8.23
N THR A 48 10.96 27.17 7.05
CA THR A 48 10.36 28.50 6.89
C THR A 48 9.13 28.65 7.78
N ARG A 49 8.25 27.64 7.84
CA ARG A 49 7.10 27.70 8.74
C ARG A 49 7.51 27.81 10.21
N HIS A 50 8.52 27.05 10.63
CA HIS A 50 9.02 27.08 12.00
C HIS A 50 9.64 28.43 12.37
N CYS A 51 10.38 29.05 11.45
CA CYS A 51 11.02 30.35 11.69
C CYS A 51 10.03 31.54 11.64
N ASN A 52 8.78 31.33 11.21
CA ASN A 52 7.74 32.36 11.19
C ASN A 52 6.58 32.00 12.12
N THR A 53 6.88 31.70 13.38
CA THR A 53 5.86 31.31 14.37
C THR A 53 5.19 32.52 15.04
N GLN A 54 5.82 33.70 15.07
CA GLN A 54 5.26 34.90 15.68
C GLN A 54 4.70 35.89 14.64
N PRO A 55 3.61 36.62 14.95
CA PRO A 55 3.09 37.67 14.09
C PRO A 55 4.13 38.80 13.92
N GLY A 56 4.73 38.92 12.74
CA GLY A 56 5.73 39.93 12.42
C GLY A 56 7.05 39.36 11.89
N ASP A 57 7.32 38.08 12.14
CA ASP A 57 8.45 37.38 11.54
C ASP A 57 8.25 37.29 10.02
N ARG A 58 9.28 37.68 9.26
CA ARG A 58 9.33 37.54 7.81
C ARG A 58 10.70 37.03 7.41
N CYS A 59 10.89 35.73 7.50
CA CYS A 59 12.11 35.07 7.05
C CYS A 59 11.79 33.91 6.10
N VAL A 60 12.74 33.60 5.22
CA VAL A 60 12.69 32.40 4.38
C VAL A 60 13.90 31.57 4.76
N ALA A 61 13.68 30.31 5.12
CA ALA A 61 14.78 29.41 5.41
C ALA A 61 15.51 29.09 4.10
N ALA A 62 16.83 29.29 4.10
CA ALA A 62 17.70 28.89 3.00
C ALA A 62 18.43 27.60 3.38
N LEU A 63 18.56 26.68 2.42
CA LEU A 63 19.34 25.46 2.61
C LEU A 63 20.82 25.82 2.72
N ALA A 64 21.38 25.67 3.92
CA ALA A 64 22.79 25.98 4.18
C ALA A 64 23.71 24.77 3.97
N ARG A 65 23.23 23.57 4.32
CA ARG A 65 24.01 22.34 4.29
C ARG A 65 23.10 21.12 4.12
N VAL A 66 23.56 20.17 3.32
CA VAL A 66 23.05 18.79 3.30
C VAL A 66 24.14 17.90 3.87
N GLU A 67 23.84 17.12 4.91
CA GLU A 67 24.83 16.26 5.56
C GLU A 67 25.17 15.04 4.71
N ARG A 68 24.21 14.14 4.55
CA ARG A 68 24.35 12.88 3.84
C ARG A 68 23.01 12.48 3.25
N THR A 69 23.03 11.96 2.03
CA THR A 69 21.86 11.41 1.36
C THR A 69 22.21 10.04 0.81
N ASP A 70 21.50 9.01 1.28
CA ASP A 70 21.69 7.64 0.81
C ASP A 70 20.49 7.22 -0.05
N PHE A 71 20.74 6.89 -1.32
CA PHE A 71 19.72 6.35 -2.23
C PHE A 71 19.67 4.83 -2.09
N LEU A 72 18.82 4.35 -1.17
CA LEU A 72 18.74 2.92 -0.84
C LEU A 72 18.20 2.08 -2.01
N TYR A 73 17.18 2.60 -2.71
CA TYR A 73 16.52 1.93 -3.82
C TYR A 73 16.12 2.93 -4.91
N PRO A 74 16.09 2.51 -6.19
CA PRO A 74 15.61 3.36 -7.28
C PRO A 74 14.09 3.60 -7.18
N MET A 75 13.68 4.79 -7.59
CA MET A 75 12.27 5.17 -7.78
C MET A 75 11.97 5.24 -9.28
N PHE A 76 10.77 4.85 -9.69
CA PHE A 76 10.39 4.74 -11.10
C PHE A 76 9.27 5.70 -11.51
N ILE A 77 9.19 5.99 -12.81
CA ILE A 77 8.04 6.71 -13.38
C ILE A 77 6.73 6.00 -12.99
N GLY A 78 5.75 6.76 -12.55
CA GLY A 78 4.44 6.28 -12.15
C GLY A 78 4.34 5.93 -10.67
N GLU A 79 5.45 5.83 -9.93
CA GLU A 79 5.42 5.72 -8.47
C GLU A 79 5.09 7.08 -7.83
N VAL A 80 4.50 7.06 -6.64
CA VAL A 80 4.28 8.25 -5.81
C VAL A 80 5.47 8.40 -4.87
N ALA A 81 6.16 9.54 -4.96
CA ALA A 81 7.13 9.92 -3.95
C ALA A 81 6.38 10.52 -2.75
N HIS A 82 6.53 9.89 -1.60
CA HIS A 82 6.12 10.42 -0.30
C HIS A 82 7.35 11.00 0.38
N VAL A 83 7.36 12.31 0.60
CA VAL A 83 8.43 13.01 1.27
C VAL A 83 7.90 13.51 2.60
N SER A 84 8.40 12.94 3.71
CA SER A 84 8.13 13.45 5.05
C SER A 84 9.33 14.19 5.58
N ALA A 85 9.10 15.32 6.23
CA ALA A 85 10.14 16.10 6.86
C ALA A 85 9.78 16.45 8.30
N GLU A 86 10.78 16.36 9.18
CA GLU A 86 10.66 16.62 10.60
C GLU A 86 11.87 17.40 11.10
N ILE A 87 11.62 18.39 11.96
CA ILE A 87 12.70 19.16 12.60
C ILE A 87 13.25 18.32 13.75
N THR A 88 14.51 17.91 13.65
CA THR A 88 15.19 17.11 14.68
C THR A 88 15.89 17.98 15.71
N TYR A 89 16.40 19.14 15.29
CA TYR A 89 17.17 20.03 16.16
C TYR A 89 17.05 21.49 15.73
N THR A 90 17.16 22.40 16.70
CA THR A 90 17.24 23.85 16.45
C THR A 90 18.36 24.45 17.26
N SER A 91 19.15 25.33 16.63
CA SER A 91 20.16 26.14 17.29
C SER A 91 19.70 27.60 17.34
N LYS A 92 20.60 28.50 17.76
CA LYS A 92 20.35 29.94 17.72
C LYS A 92 20.10 30.48 16.29
N HIS A 93 20.70 29.87 15.27
CA HIS A 93 20.68 30.38 13.89
C HIS A 93 20.51 29.29 12.82
N SER A 94 20.23 28.04 13.21
CA SER A 94 20.06 26.93 12.27
C SER A 94 18.93 26.00 12.71
N VAL A 95 18.35 25.33 11.73
CA VAL A 95 17.33 24.29 11.90
C VAL A 95 17.86 23.05 11.20
N GLU A 96 17.91 21.94 11.92
CA GLU A 96 18.20 20.63 11.35
C GLU A 96 16.88 19.95 11.01
N VAL A 97 16.80 19.40 9.80
CA VAL A 97 15.61 18.72 9.30
C VAL A 97 16.02 17.35 8.78
N GLN A 98 15.39 16.31 9.32
CA GLN A 98 15.46 14.97 8.76
C GLN A 98 14.35 14.82 7.74
N VAL A 99 14.70 14.29 6.56
CA VAL A 99 13.75 14.04 5.48
C VAL A 99 13.80 12.57 5.09
N ASN A 100 12.64 11.93 5.05
CA ASN A 100 12.47 10.56 4.58
C ASN A 100 11.69 10.57 3.26
N VAL A 101 12.20 9.84 2.26
CA VAL A 101 11.55 9.69 0.95
C VAL A 101 11.18 8.23 0.75
N LEU A 102 9.89 7.96 0.52
CA LEU A 102 9.37 6.63 0.22
C LEU A 102 8.76 6.62 -1.17
N ALA A 103 9.17 5.64 -1.98
CA ALA A 103 8.54 5.36 -3.26
C ALA A 103 7.37 4.39 -3.04
N GLU A 104 6.16 4.82 -3.38
CA GLU A 104 4.97 3.97 -3.40
C GLU A 104 4.61 3.59 -4.83
N ASN A 105 4.56 2.29 -5.10
CA ASN A 105 4.08 1.80 -6.39
C ASN A 105 2.54 1.80 -6.43
N ILE A 106 1.93 2.82 -7.02
CA ILE A 106 0.45 2.88 -7.11
C ILE A 106 -0.16 1.78 -8.00
N LEU A 107 0.63 1.13 -8.87
CA LEU A 107 0.13 -0.01 -9.65
C LEU A 107 -0.15 -1.21 -8.75
N THR A 108 0.56 -1.39 -7.63
CA THR A 108 0.15 -2.40 -6.63
C THR A 108 -1.16 -2.03 -5.98
N GLY A 109 -1.43 -0.75 -5.73
CA GLY A 109 -2.74 -0.25 -5.26
C GLY A 109 -3.88 -0.52 -6.24
N VAL A 110 -3.68 -0.22 -7.52
CA VAL A 110 -4.64 -0.55 -8.59
C VAL A 110 -4.83 -2.06 -8.71
N THR A 111 -3.75 -2.84 -8.64
CA THR A 111 -3.80 -4.29 -8.68
C THR A 111 -4.63 -4.84 -7.53
N MET A 112 -4.42 -4.38 -6.29
CA MET A 112 -5.22 -4.77 -5.13
C MET A 112 -6.69 -4.39 -5.29
N LYS A 113 -6.99 -3.19 -5.81
CA LYS A 113 -8.37 -2.77 -6.08
C LYS A 113 -9.05 -3.69 -7.08
N LEU A 114 -8.39 -4.00 -8.20
CA LEU A 114 -8.92 -4.93 -9.20
C LEU A 114 -9.10 -6.33 -8.62
N MET A 115 -8.18 -6.78 -7.76
CA MET A 115 -8.30 -8.07 -7.07
C MET A 115 -9.52 -8.10 -6.14
N ASP A 116 -9.76 -7.05 -5.36
CA ASP A 116 -10.93 -6.94 -4.48
C ASP A 116 -12.23 -6.83 -5.29
N GLU A 117 -12.26 -6.08 -6.38
CA GLU A 117 -13.42 -6.03 -7.28
C GLU A 117 -13.77 -7.42 -7.85
N VAL A 118 -12.77 -8.16 -8.33
CA VAL A 118 -12.98 -9.53 -8.83
C VAL A 118 -13.42 -10.47 -7.71
N ALA A 119 -12.79 -10.41 -6.53
CA ALA A 119 -13.21 -11.20 -5.38
C ALA A 119 -14.65 -10.90 -4.97
N GLY A 120 -15.01 -9.62 -4.89
CA GLY A 120 -16.35 -9.16 -4.56
C GLY A 120 -17.39 -9.64 -5.58
N ILE A 121 -17.07 -9.62 -6.88
CA ILE A 121 -17.95 -10.16 -7.93
C ILE A 121 -18.16 -11.68 -7.73
N VAL A 122 -17.10 -12.43 -7.44
CA VAL A 122 -17.19 -13.88 -7.18
C VAL A 122 -18.03 -14.16 -5.93
N ALA A 123 -17.80 -13.43 -4.84
CA ALA A 123 -18.57 -13.54 -3.60
C ALA A 123 -20.06 -13.20 -3.80
N ALA A 124 -20.34 -12.09 -4.49
CA ALA A 124 -21.70 -11.62 -4.76
C ALA A 124 -22.47 -12.60 -5.65
N ARG A 125 -21.81 -13.18 -6.67
CA ARG A 125 -22.42 -14.20 -7.54
C ARG A 125 -22.82 -15.46 -6.77
N HIS A 126 -22.02 -15.85 -5.78
CA HIS A 126 -22.28 -17.04 -4.96
C HIS A 126 -23.39 -16.82 -3.93
N CYS A 127 -23.31 -15.74 -3.15
CA CYS A 127 -24.26 -15.49 -2.07
C CYS A 127 -25.56 -14.81 -2.51
N LYS A 128 -25.54 -14.01 -3.59
CA LYS A 128 -26.68 -13.21 -4.07
C LYS A 128 -27.26 -12.26 -3.01
N THR A 129 -26.41 -11.77 -2.12
CA THR A 129 -26.74 -10.89 -0.99
C THR A 129 -25.70 -9.78 -0.89
N ASN A 130 -25.87 -8.89 0.11
CA ASN A 130 -24.84 -7.92 0.46
C ASN A 130 -23.60 -8.66 1.00
N ILE A 131 -22.43 -8.36 0.46
CA ILE A 131 -21.16 -8.99 0.79
C ILE A 131 -20.14 -7.94 1.19
N VAL A 132 -19.27 -8.27 2.13
CA VAL A 132 -18.17 -7.39 2.55
C VAL A 132 -16.88 -8.18 2.71
N THR A 133 -15.76 -7.53 2.41
CA THR A 133 -14.42 -8.06 2.64
C THR A 133 -14.14 -8.11 4.13
N ALA A 134 -13.95 -9.30 4.69
CA ALA A 134 -13.68 -9.50 6.11
C ALA A 134 -12.18 -9.55 6.42
N SER A 135 -11.38 -10.14 5.52
CA SER A 135 -9.92 -10.09 5.59
C SER A 135 -9.30 -10.37 4.23
N VAL A 136 -8.08 -9.88 4.04
CA VAL A 136 -7.21 -10.27 2.93
C VAL A 136 -6.00 -10.98 3.53
N ASP A 137 -5.83 -12.24 3.15
CA ASP A 137 -4.73 -13.11 3.58
C ASP A 137 -3.56 -13.02 2.58
N ALA A 138 -2.39 -13.54 2.99
CA ALA A 138 -1.08 -13.41 2.35
C ALA A 138 -1.10 -13.03 0.85
N ILE A 139 -0.87 -11.74 0.58
CA ILE A 139 -0.64 -11.23 -0.77
C ILE A 139 0.80 -11.54 -1.16
N ASN A 140 0.98 -12.48 -2.09
CA ASN A 140 2.29 -12.87 -2.58
C ASN A 140 2.57 -12.18 -3.92
N PHE A 141 3.57 -11.30 -3.93
CA PHE A 141 4.09 -10.66 -5.14
C PHE A 141 5.21 -11.52 -5.71
N HIS A 142 4.92 -12.27 -6.75
CA HIS A 142 5.87 -13.19 -7.40
C HIS A 142 6.82 -12.46 -8.33
N ARG A 143 6.30 -11.50 -9.10
CA ARG A 143 7.06 -10.76 -10.11
C ARG A 143 6.55 -9.33 -10.24
N LYS A 144 7.46 -8.39 -10.53
CA LYS A 144 7.13 -6.98 -10.76
C LYS A 144 6.27 -6.83 -12.02
N ILE A 145 5.26 -5.95 -11.96
CA ILE A 145 4.46 -5.54 -13.11
C ILE A 145 5.12 -4.29 -13.71
N LYS A 146 5.44 -4.33 -15.00
CA LYS A 146 6.01 -3.18 -15.71
C LYS A 146 4.92 -2.31 -16.32
N LYS A 147 5.23 -1.03 -16.55
CA LYS A 147 4.34 -0.14 -17.31
C LYS A 147 4.16 -0.68 -18.73
N GLY A 148 2.92 -0.61 -19.24
CA GLY A 148 2.56 -1.13 -20.56
C GLY A 148 2.13 -2.59 -20.56
N CYS A 149 2.15 -3.28 -19.41
CA CYS A 149 1.58 -4.62 -19.30
C CYS A 149 0.05 -4.60 -19.32
N ILE A 150 -0.55 -5.59 -19.97
CA ILE A 150 -1.97 -5.95 -19.80
C ILE A 150 -2.08 -6.83 -18.56
N LEU A 151 -3.02 -6.50 -17.68
CA LEU A 151 -3.31 -7.31 -16.50
C LEU A 151 -4.58 -8.12 -16.71
N THR A 152 -4.50 -9.42 -16.46
CA THR A 152 -5.65 -10.31 -16.36
C THR A 152 -5.81 -10.70 -14.90
N VAL A 153 -6.90 -10.25 -14.27
CA VAL A 153 -7.24 -10.56 -12.89
C VAL A 153 -8.33 -11.61 -12.89
N SER A 154 -8.05 -12.75 -12.28
CA SER A 154 -8.96 -13.88 -12.21
C SER A 154 -9.19 -14.26 -10.76
N GLY A 155 -10.43 -14.60 -10.42
CA GLY A 155 -10.81 -15.02 -9.08
C GLY A 155 -11.65 -16.30 -9.11
N ARG A 156 -11.43 -17.18 -8.14
CA ARG A 156 -12.20 -18.42 -7.98
C ARG A 156 -12.41 -18.73 -6.50
N MET A 157 -13.54 -19.36 -6.19
CA MET A 157 -13.80 -19.81 -4.82
C MET A 157 -12.95 -21.03 -4.49
N THR A 158 -12.39 -21.03 -3.29
CA THR A 158 -11.57 -22.15 -2.80
C THR A 158 -12.26 -22.88 -1.67
N PHE A 159 -12.86 -22.16 -0.72
CA PHE A 159 -13.46 -22.75 0.47
C PHE A 159 -14.65 -21.93 0.99
N THR A 160 -15.62 -22.59 1.62
CA THR A 160 -16.73 -21.92 2.32
C THR A 160 -16.87 -22.47 3.73
N SER A 161 -16.87 -21.58 4.72
CA SER A 161 -17.28 -21.92 6.08
C SER A 161 -18.79 -21.70 6.26
N LYS A 162 -19.31 -21.93 7.48
CA LYS A 162 -20.71 -21.62 7.81
C LYS A 162 -21.08 -20.15 7.57
N LYS A 163 -20.13 -19.21 7.67
CA LYS A 163 -20.39 -17.75 7.62
C LYS A 163 -19.44 -16.96 6.73
N SER A 164 -18.48 -17.60 6.07
CA SER A 164 -17.47 -16.93 5.25
C SER A 164 -17.13 -17.71 3.99
N MET A 165 -16.60 -17.00 3.01
CA MET A 165 -16.09 -17.54 1.75
C MET A 165 -14.61 -17.18 1.63
N GLU A 166 -13.77 -18.11 1.21
CA GLU A 166 -12.41 -17.87 0.77
C GLU A 166 -12.38 -17.85 -0.77
N ILE A 167 -11.77 -16.82 -1.32
CA ILE A 167 -11.64 -16.60 -2.76
C ILE A 167 -10.17 -16.39 -3.07
N GLU A 168 -9.60 -17.27 -3.89
CA GLU A 168 -8.28 -17.09 -4.45
C GLU A 168 -8.38 -16.11 -5.62
N VAL A 169 -7.56 -15.07 -5.60
CA VAL A 169 -7.41 -14.13 -6.70
C VAL A 169 -5.97 -14.12 -7.17
N PHE A 170 -5.80 -14.13 -8.48
CA PHE A 170 -4.49 -14.09 -9.08
C PHE A 170 -4.46 -13.14 -10.27
N VAL A 171 -3.27 -12.56 -10.47
CA VAL A 171 -3.01 -11.54 -11.47
C VAL A 171 -1.91 -12.03 -12.38
N ASP A 172 -2.28 -12.25 -13.64
CA ASP A 172 -1.34 -12.55 -14.70
C ASP A 172 -1.05 -11.27 -15.49
N ALA A 173 0.22 -11.01 -15.78
CA ALA A 173 0.67 -9.84 -16.53
C ALA A 173 1.25 -10.28 -17.87
N ASP A 174 0.87 -9.57 -18.93
CA ASP A 174 1.35 -9.79 -20.30
C ASP A 174 2.03 -8.51 -20.81
N ASN A 175 3.20 -8.65 -21.45
CA ASN A 175 3.93 -7.53 -22.03
C ASN A 175 3.69 -7.48 -23.55
N LEU A 176 2.84 -6.55 -23.99
CA LEU A 176 2.52 -6.31 -25.40
C LEU A 176 3.74 -6.11 -26.32
N VAL A 177 4.86 -5.59 -25.79
CA VAL A 177 6.08 -5.31 -26.56
C VAL A 177 6.99 -6.53 -26.65
N GLU A 178 6.93 -7.43 -25.66
CA GLU A 178 7.73 -8.65 -25.60
C GLU A 178 6.81 -9.89 -25.61
N ALA A 179 5.86 -9.92 -26.55
CA ALA A 179 4.82 -10.96 -26.64
C ALA A 179 5.39 -12.40 -26.67
N ASP A 180 6.61 -12.57 -27.18
CA ASP A 180 7.31 -13.87 -27.24
C ASP A 180 7.63 -14.49 -25.87
N LYS A 181 7.54 -13.71 -24.77
CA LYS A 181 7.82 -14.22 -23.41
C LYS A 181 6.59 -14.80 -22.70
N GLY A 182 5.40 -14.65 -23.29
CA GLY A 182 4.14 -15.11 -22.71
C GLY A 182 3.72 -14.34 -21.45
N ASN A 183 2.52 -14.66 -20.94
CA ASN A 183 2.04 -14.10 -19.68
C ASN A 183 2.78 -14.71 -18.48
N TYR A 184 2.80 -13.98 -17.37
CA TYR A 184 3.37 -14.49 -16.12
C TYR A 184 2.52 -14.12 -14.91
N ARG A 185 2.50 -15.01 -13.91
CA ARG A 185 1.88 -14.76 -12.62
C ARG A 185 2.65 -13.66 -11.88
N ALA A 186 2.00 -12.52 -11.66
CA ALA A 186 2.56 -11.39 -10.94
C ALA A 186 2.19 -11.43 -9.45
N VAL A 187 0.90 -11.69 -9.15
CA VAL A 187 0.37 -11.63 -7.78
C VAL A 187 -0.62 -12.77 -7.52
N THR A 188 -0.63 -13.30 -6.30
CA THR A 188 -1.70 -14.17 -5.79
C THR A 188 -2.11 -13.71 -4.39
N ALA A 189 -3.39 -13.74 -4.08
CA ALA A 189 -3.90 -13.47 -2.73
C ALA A 189 -5.15 -14.29 -2.44
N PHE A 190 -5.48 -14.43 -1.15
CA PHE A 190 -6.72 -15.05 -0.70
C PHE A 190 -7.58 -14.00 0.01
N PHE A 191 -8.82 -13.84 -0.44
CA PHE A 191 -9.77 -12.91 0.15
C PHE A 191 -10.81 -13.71 0.93
N THR A 192 -11.07 -13.27 2.17
CA THR A 192 -12.18 -13.80 2.96
C THR A 192 -13.34 -12.80 2.92
N TYR A 193 -14.48 -13.24 2.42
CA TYR A 193 -15.72 -12.47 2.38
C TYR A 193 -16.77 -13.03 3.33
N ILE A 194 -17.66 -12.16 3.82
CA ILE A 194 -18.86 -12.55 4.59
C ILE A 194 -20.10 -11.97 3.93
N SER A 195 -21.23 -12.67 4.07
CA SER A 195 -22.55 -12.16 3.68
C SER A 195 -23.19 -11.44 4.87
N LEU A 196 -23.85 -10.32 4.61
CA LEU A 196 -24.61 -9.54 5.60
C LEU A 196 -26.09 -9.46 5.23
N ASP A 197 -26.96 -9.36 6.23
CA ASP A 197 -28.36 -8.99 6.06
C ASP A 197 -28.55 -7.47 5.97
N LYS A 198 -29.82 -7.02 5.92
CA LYS A 198 -30.17 -5.59 5.86
C LYS A 198 -29.81 -4.83 7.14
N GLU A 199 -29.63 -5.52 8.26
CA GLU A 199 -29.24 -4.96 9.56
C GLU A 199 -27.72 -5.03 9.80
N GLY A 200 -26.96 -5.55 8.84
CA GLY A 200 -25.51 -5.72 8.94
C GLY A 200 -25.06 -6.95 9.73
N LYS A 201 -25.94 -7.92 9.99
CA LYS A 201 -25.59 -9.17 10.70
C LYS A 201 -25.08 -10.24 9.73
N PRO A 202 -24.05 -11.03 10.11
CA PRO A 202 -23.54 -12.11 9.27
C PRO A 202 -24.58 -13.21 9.00
N LEU A 203 -24.83 -13.48 7.72
CA LEU A 203 -25.70 -14.55 7.24
C LEU A 203 -24.92 -15.85 7.00
N PRO A 204 -25.60 -17.01 7.07
CA PRO A 204 -25.00 -18.27 6.63
C PRO A 204 -24.70 -18.22 5.12
N VAL A 205 -23.53 -18.74 4.75
CA VAL A 205 -23.04 -18.77 3.36
C VAL A 205 -23.43 -20.10 2.71
N PRO A 206 -23.88 -20.12 1.43
CA PRO A 206 -24.13 -21.37 0.71
C PRO A 206 -22.86 -22.21 0.60
N PRO A 207 -22.91 -23.54 0.81
CA PRO A 207 -21.73 -24.38 0.68
C PRO A 207 -21.24 -24.42 -0.77
N LEU A 208 -19.92 -24.40 -0.96
CA LEU A 208 -19.28 -24.60 -2.25
C LEU A 208 -19.50 -26.04 -2.73
N LYS A 209 -20.00 -26.21 -3.95
CA LYS A 209 -20.07 -27.51 -4.62
C LYS A 209 -18.72 -27.80 -5.25
N LEU A 210 -18.14 -28.95 -4.93
CA LEU A 210 -16.86 -29.41 -5.45
C LEU A 210 -17.14 -30.51 -6.46
N GLU A 211 -16.69 -30.34 -7.69
CA GLU A 211 -16.99 -31.28 -8.79
C GLU A 211 -15.77 -32.15 -9.17
N ASN A 212 -14.56 -31.69 -8.87
CA ASN A 212 -13.32 -32.33 -9.31
C ASN A 212 -12.27 -32.40 -8.18
N GLU A 213 -11.28 -33.27 -8.35
CA GLU A 213 -10.24 -33.53 -7.34
C GLU A 213 -9.40 -32.27 -7.04
N GLU A 214 -9.16 -31.42 -8.03
CA GLU A 214 -8.43 -30.16 -7.84
C GLU A 214 -9.21 -29.15 -6.98
N GLU A 215 -10.53 -29.06 -7.14
CA GLU A 215 -11.40 -28.27 -6.27
C GLU A 215 -11.40 -28.81 -4.86
N GLN A 216 -11.46 -30.14 -4.71
CA GLN A 216 -11.45 -30.79 -3.40
C GLN A 216 -10.14 -30.50 -2.66
N LYS A 217 -8.99 -30.68 -3.33
CA LYS A 217 -7.69 -30.34 -2.77
C LYS A 217 -7.60 -28.86 -2.37
N ARG A 218 -8.07 -27.95 -3.23
CA ARG A 218 -8.09 -26.50 -2.91
C ARG A 218 -8.97 -26.18 -1.71
N SER A 219 -10.10 -26.88 -1.56
CA SER A 219 -11.00 -26.72 -0.42
C SER A 219 -10.35 -27.21 0.87
N GLU A 220 -9.64 -28.32 0.85
CA GLU A 220 -8.88 -28.83 2.00
C GLU A 220 -7.77 -27.85 2.41
N GLU A 221 -7.01 -27.32 1.45
CA GLU A 221 -6.00 -26.30 1.70
C GLU A 221 -6.60 -25.00 2.26
N GLY A 222 -7.80 -24.60 1.77
CA GLY A 222 -8.54 -23.45 2.27
C GLY A 222 -9.07 -23.65 3.69
N GLU A 223 -9.53 -24.85 4.02
CA GLU A 223 -9.93 -25.20 5.38
C GLU A 223 -8.74 -25.14 6.34
N ALA A 224 -7.57 -25.65 5.92
CA ALA A 224 -6.35 -25.57 6.72
C ALA A 224 -5.94 -24.11 7.01
N ARG A 225 -5.97 -23.24 5.98
CA ARG A 225 -5.73 -21.79 6.15
C ARG A 225 -6.74 -21.15 7.09
N TYR A 226 -8.02 -21.48 6.95
CA TYR A 226 -9.08 -20.98 7.83
C TYR A 226 -8.83 -21.35 9.30
N LEU A 227 -8.46 -22.61 9.58
CA LEU A 227 -8.16 -23.08 10.93
C LEU A 227 -6.93 -22.38 11.52
N GLN A 228 -5.87 -22.22 10.73
CA GLN A 228 -4.65 -21.51 11.13
C GLN A 228 -4.96 -20.05 11.49
N ASN A 229 -5.69 -19.35 10.64
CA ASN A 229 -6.09 -17.95 10.87
C ASN A 229 -7.01 -17.79 12.08
N LYS A 230 -7.92 -18.74 12.29
CA LYS A 230 -8.79 -18.76 13.47
C LYS A 230 -7.99 -18.95 14.76
N ALA A 231 -7.02 -19.85 14.77
CA ALA A 231 -6.13 -20.06 15.92
C ALA A 231 -5.33 -18.79 16.25
N LYS A 232 -4.74 -18.15 15.22
CA LYS A 232 -3.98 -16.90 15.38
C LYS A 232 -4.81 -15.77 16.01
N ARG A 233 -6.05 -15.58 15.53
CA ARG A 233 -6.98 -14.57 16.08
C ARG A 233 -7.38 -14.83 17.54
N LEU A 234 -7.42 -16.10 17.96
CA LEU A 234 -7.73 -16.47 19.35
C LEU A 234 -6.54 -16.18 20.26
N SER A 235 -5.32 -16.55 19.85
CA SER A 235 -4.12 -16.26 20.64
C SER A 235 -3.87 -14.76 20.82
N GLU A 236 -4.13 -13.95 19.79
CA GLU A 236 -3.99 -12.49 19.87
C GLU A 236 -4.98 -11.86 20.87
N LYS A 237 -6.20 -12.41 20.96
CA LYS A 237 -7.22 -11.95 21.92
C LYS A 237 -6.91 -12.34 23.36
N GLU A 238 -6.21 -13.44 23.57
CA GLU A 238 -5.78 -13.90 24.89
C GLU A 238 -4.58 -13.09 25.41
N GLN A 239 -3.69 -12.64 24.53
CA GLN A 239 -2.54 -11.78 24.88
C GLN A 239 -2.92 -10.32 25.16
N GLN A 240 -4.11 -9.89 24.75
CA GLN A 240 -4.64 -8.54 24.97
C GLN A 240 -5.59 -8.43 26.18
N LYS A 241 -5.77 -9.52 26.94
CA LYS A 241 -6.48 -9.53 28.22
C LYS A 241 -5.49 -9.58 29.38
#